data_AF-A0A6M6BM87-F1
#
_entry.id   AF-A0A6M6BM87-F1
#
_cell.length_a   1.000
_cell.length_b   1.000
_cell.length_c   1.000
_cell.angle_alpha   90.00
_cell.angle_beta   90.00
_cell.angle_gamma   90.00
#
_symmetry.space_group_name_H-M   'P 1'
#
loop_
_entity.id
_entity.type
_entity.pdbx_description
1 polymer ?
#
loop_
_entity_poly.entity_id
_entity_poly.type
_entity_poly.pdbx_seq_one_letter_code
_entity_poly.pdbx_strand_id
1 'polypeptide(L)'
;MKTLTGTVFSDMGEPLAGATVSVVGDKNNSITTNSVGGYVLRTSSTPPVLRITYAGYKDLEQTVSTTQPTSFTLEAVANYKRDLKKRSKAAEKAYRN
;
A
#
# COMPACT_ATOMS: atom_id res chain seq x y z
N MET A 1 1.55 7.56 -20.32
CA MET A 1 0.46 6.97 -19.49
C MET A 1 0.73 5.49 -19.30
N LYS A 2 0.85 5.04 -18.05
CA LYS A 2 1.06 3.65 -17.67
C LYS A 2 -0.20 3.14 -16.97
N THR A 3 -0.62 1.93 -17.31
CA THR A 3 -1.69 1.23 -16.62
C THR A 3 -1.06 0.21 -15.68
N LEU A 4 -1.33 0.37 -14.40
CA LEU A 4 -0.92 -0.52 -13.34
C LEU A 4 -2.10 -1.40 -13.00
N THR A 5 -1.96 -2.70 -13.25
CA THR A 5 -2.94 -3.70 -12.83
C THR A 5 -2.29 -4.62 -11.82
N GLY A 6 -3.11 -5.24 -11.00
CA GLY A 6 -2.64 -6.19 -10.01
C GLY A 6 -3.74 -6.64 -9.09
N THR A 7 -3.35 -7.47 -8.14
CA THR A 7 -4.25 -8.00 -7.11
C THR A 7 -3.60 -7.78 -5.77
N VAL A 8 -4.38 -7.25 -4.83
CA VAL A 8 -3.98 -7.10 -3.43
C VAL A 8 -4.43 -8.35 -2.69
N PHE A 9 -3.47 -8.99 -2.02
CA PHE A 9 -3.64 -10.13 -1.16
C PHE A 9 -3.35 -9.73 0.28
N SER A 10 -3.94 -10.45 1.23
CA SER A 10 -3.59 -10.43 2.64
C SER A 10 -2.41 -11.39 2.88
N ASP A 11 -1.71 -11.23 4.01
CA ASP A 11 -0.67 -12.17 4.48
C ASP A 11 -1.17 -13.63 4.53
N MET A 12 -2.47 -13.83 4.77
CA MET A 12 -3.12 -15.16 4.74
C MET A 12 -3.36 -15.71 3.32
N GLY A 13 -2.94 -15.01 2.26
CA GLY A 13 -3.18 -15.40 0.86
C GLY A 13 -4.59 -15.09 0.34
N GLU A 14 -5.43 -14.46 1.16
CA GLU A 14 -6.80 -14.08 0.77
C GLU A 14 -6.81 -12.78 -0.05
N PRO A 15 -7.60 -12.68 -1.13
CA PRO A 15 -7.75 -11.45 -1.88
C PRO A 15 -8.41 -10.38 -1.00
N LEU A 16 -7.83 -9.19 -0.99
CA LEU A 16 -8.24 -8.13 -0.09
C LEU A 16 -9.03 -7.07 -0.86
N ALA A 17 -10.35 -7.13 -0.68
CA ALA A 17 -11.29 -6.17 -1.24
C ALA A 17 -11.41 -4.93 -0.36
N GLY A 18 -11.57 -3.76 -0.97
CA GLY A 18 -11.76 -2.51 -0.22
C GLY A 18 -10.48 -1.81 0.22
N ALA A 19 -9.29 -2.31 -0.13
CA ALA A 19 -8.04 -1.55 0.01
C ALA A 19 -8.01 -0.35 -0.93
N THR A 20 -7.59 0.79 -0.39
CA THR A 20 -7.36 2.00 -1.16
C THR A 20 -5.94 1.98 -1.71
N VAL A 21 -5.79 2.07 -3.03
CA VAL A 21 -4.52 2.17 -3.74
C VAL A 21 -4.40 3.60 -4.28
N SER A 22 -3.38 4.33 -3.86
CA SER A 22 -3.12 5.71 -4.25
C SER A 22 -1.73 5.86 -4.83
N VAL A 23 -1.50 6.83 -5.72
CA VAL A 23 -0.14 7.16 -6.18
C VAL A 23 0.47 8.24 -5.28
N VAL A 24 1.64 7.96 -4.70
CA VAL A 24 2.40 8.96 -3.95
C VAL A 24 2.88 10.04 -4.92
N GLY A 25 2.58 11.29 -4.58
CA GLY A 25 2.81 12.45 -5.45
C GLY A 25 1.61 12.82 -6.33
N ASP A 26 0.57 11.98 -6.40
CA ASP A 26 -0.63 12.26 -7.20
C ASP A 26 -1.90 11.88 -6.42
N LYS A 27 -2.43 12.87 -5.68
CA LYS A 27 -3.59 12.69 -4.80
C LYS A 27 -4.90 12.38 -5.54
N ASN A 28 -4.98 12.72 -6.83
CA ASN A 28 -6.17 12.47 -7.64
C ASN A 28 -6.21 11.05 -8.21
N ASN A 29 -5.08 10.34 -8.23
CA ASN A 29 -5.00 8.95 -8.67
C ASN A 29 -5.10 8.00 -7.48
N SER A 30 -6.32 7.84 -6.96
CA SER A 30 -6.65 6.86 -5.94
C SER A 30 -7.86 6.02 -6.36
N ILE A 31 -7.79 4.71 -6.12
CA ILE A 31 -8.82 3.73 -6.45
C ILE A 31 -9.00 2.76 -5.29
N THR A 32 -10.15 2.11 -5.25
CA THR A 32 -10.44 1.06 -4.29
C THR A 32 -10.45 -0.29 -4.99
N THR A 33 -9.83 -1.30 -4.39
CA THR A 33 -9.83 -2.69 -4.88
C THR A 33 -11.24 -3.28 -4.84
N ASN A 34 -11.55 -4.11 -5.84
CA ASN A 34 -12.83 -4.80 -5.96
C ASN A 34 -12.93 -6.04 -5.05
N SER A 35 -14.06 -6.76 -5.10
CA SER A 35 -14.33 -7.97 -4.29
C SER A 35 -13.33 -9.11 -4.45
N VAL A 36 -12.53 -9.12 -5.52
CA VAL A 36 -11.47 -10.12 -5.77
C VAL A 36 -10.06 -9.55 -5.51
N GLY A 37 -9.97 -8.39 -4.85
CA GLY A 37 -8.71 -7.69 -4.57
C GLY A 37 -8.03 -7.10 -5.80
N GLY A 38 -8.68 -7.14 -6.97
CA GLY A 38 -8.15 -6.59 -8.21
C GLY A 38 -8.23 -5.07 -8.25
N TYR A 39 -7.21 -4.44 -8.83
CA TYR A 39 -7.17 -3.01 -9.06
C TYR A 39 -6.61 -2.66 -10.45
N VAL A 40 -7.06 -1.53 -10.99
CA VAL A 40 -6.61 -0.99 -12.29
C VAL A 40 -6.44 0.51 -12.15
N LEU A 41 -5.19 0.96 -12.10
CA LEU A 41 -4.84 2.37 -11.91
C LEU A 41 -4.08 2.88 -13.14
N ARG A 42 -4.51 4.02 -13.69
CA ARG A 42 -3.78 4.68 -14.78
C ARG A 42 -3.01 5.85 -14.20
N THR A 43 -1.69 5.87 -14.36
CA THR A 43 -0.84 6.95 -13.88
C THR A 43 0.13 7.40 -14.96
N SER A 44 0.46 8.69 -14.96
CA SER A 44 1.51 9.26 -15.81
C SER A 44 2.82 9.45 -15.05
N SER A 45 2.89 9.05 -13.77
CA SER A 45 4.08 9.21 -12.94
C SER A 45 5.16 8.18 -13.29
N THR A 46 6.42 8.63 -13.32
CA THR A 46 7.61 7.80 -13.57
C THR A 46 8.76 8.22 -12.67
N PRO A 47 9.19 7.38 -11.70
CA PRO A 47 8.62 6.08 -11.30
C PRO A 47 7.36 6.23 -10.42
N PRO A 48 6.25 5.51 -10.68
CA PRO A 48 5.07 5.61 -9.84
C PRO A 48 5.28 4.84 -8.54
N VAL A 49 5.11 5.54 -7.42
CA VAL A 49 5.12 4.93 -6.09
C VAL A 49 3.66 4.70 -5.69
N LEU A 50 3.26 3.45 -5.50
CA LEU A 50 1.93 3.10 -5.04
C LEU A 50 1.91 3.02 -3.53
N ARG A 51 0.92 3.66 -2.92
CA ARG A 51 0.60 3.55 -1.51
C ARG A 51 -0.73 2.82 -1.36
N ILE A 52 -0.68 1.64 -0.77
CA ILE A 52 -1.85 0.84 -0.47
C ILE A 52 -2.17 1.00 1.02
N THR A 53 -3.38 1.43 1.33
CA THR A 53 -3.88 1.62 2.70
C THR A 53 -5.20 0.89 2.88
N TYR A 54 -5.34 0.18 3.99
CA TYR A 54 -6.59 -0.48 4.34
C TYR A 54 -6.82 -0.45 5.85
N ALA A 55 -8.08 -0.38 6.27
CA ALA A 55 -8.45 -0.24 7.67
C ALA A 55 -7.99 -1.46 8.46
N GLY A 56 -7.13 -1.25 9.48
CA GLY A 56 -6.57 -2.34 10.28
C GLY A 56 -5.34 -3.03 9.68
N TYR A 57 -4.80 -2.50 8.57
CA TYR A 57 -3.59 -3.00 7.89
C TYR A 57 -2.50 -1.94 7.84
N LYS A 58 -1.26 -2.39 7.62
CA LYS A 58 -0.10 -1.51 7.53
C LYS A 58 -0.09 -0.87 6.15
N ASP A 59 0.19 0.42 6.10
CA ASP A 59 0.35 1.11 4.83
C ASP A 59 1.58 0.57 4.10
N LEU A 60 1.38 0.16 2.85
CA LEU A 60 2.40 -0.41 1.99
C LEU A 60 2.73 0.60 0.90
N GLU A 61 3.97 1.07 0.88
CA GLU A 61 4.48 1.95 -0.16
C GLU A 61 5.48 1.17 -1.01
N GLN A 62 5.17 1.00 -2.30
CA GLN A 62 5.97 0.20 -3.21
C GLN A 62 6.09 0.91 -4.56
N THR A 63 7.33 1.06 -5.01
CA THR A 63 7.64 1.59 -6.33
C THR A 63 7.36 0.52 -7.38
N VAL A 64 6.52 0.84 -8.37
CA VAL A 64 6.15 -0.08 -9.45
C VAL A 64 6.76 0.39 -10.76
N SER A 65 7.83 -0.28 -11.18
CA SER A 65 8.55 0.09 -12.41
C SER A 65 8.00 -0.62 -13.65
N THR A 66 7.23 -1.71 -13.47
CA THR A 66 6.80 -2.62 -14.54
C THR A 66 5.30 -2.46 -14.85
N THR A 67 4.93 -2.75 -16.10
CA THR A 67 3.52 -2.75 -16.58
C THR A 67 2.84 -4.11 -16.35
N GLN A 68 3.45 -5.00 -15.57
CA GLN A 68 2.93 -6.34 -15.36
C GLN A 68 1.97 -6.38 -14.15
N PRO A 69 1.00 -7.31 -14.15
CA PRO A 69 0.15 -7.53 -12.99
C PRO A 69 1.04 -7.89 -11.79
N THR A 70 1.16 -6.96 -10.85
CA THR A 70 1.96 -7.17 -9.64
C THR A 70 1.02 -7.51 -8.50
N SER A 71 1.28 -8.62 -7.82
CA SER A 71 0.56 -8.99 -6.61
C SER A 71 1.16 -8.26 -5.41
N PHE A 72 0.33 -7.53 -4.67
CA PHE A 72 0.73 -6.84 -3.45
C PHE A 72 0.21 -7.61 -2.25
N THR A 73 1.08 -7.92 -1.29
CA THR A 73 0.64 -8.55 -0.05
C THR A 73 0.64 -7.51 1.06
N LEU A 74 -0.54 -7.24 1.63
CA LEU A 74 -0.72 -6.38 2.78
C LEU A 74 -0.56 -7.18 4.07
N GLU A 75 0.30 -6.69 4.95
CA GLU A 75 0.45 -7.21 6.30
C GLU A 75 -0.68 -6.66 7.18
N ALA A 76 -1.58 -7.54 7.64
CA ALA A 76 -2.60 -7.19 8.63
C ALA A 76 -1.93 -6.80 9.94
N VAL A 77 -2.35 -5.70 10.55
CA VAL A 77 -1.73 -5.25 11.82
C VAL A 77 -2.32 -6.00 13.02
N ALA A 78 -2.34 -7.34 12.96
CA ALA A 78 -2.61 -8.16 14.14
C ALA A 78 -1.57 -7.89 15.27
N ASN A 79 -0.37 -7.43 14.89
CA ASN A 79 0.74 -7.08 15.79
C ASN A 79 0.90 -5.56 16.05
N TYR A 80 -0.12 -4.72 15.85
CA TYR A 80 -0.03 -3.25 16.00
C TYR A 80 0.58 -2.81 17.35
N LYS A 81 0.38 -3.60 18.41
CA LYS A 81 0.97 -3.35 19.74
C LYS A 81 2.50 -3.44 19.82
N ARG A 82 3.17 -4.23 18.95
CA ARG A 82 4.62 -4.43 19.04
C ARG A 82 5.42 -3.36 18.27
N ASP A 83 4.95 -2.93 17.10
CA ASP A 83 5.67 -1.95 16.27
C ASP A 83 5.46 -0.50 16.70
N LEU A 84 4.30 -0.15 17.29
CA LEU A 84 4.11 1.14 17.94
C LEU A 84 5.18 1.40 19.02
N LYS A 85 5.58 0.36 19.77
CA LYS A 85 6.58 0.47 20.84
C LYS A 85 8.01 0.68 20.32
N LYS A 86 8.31 0.24 19.09
CA LYS A 86 9.61 0.49 18.43
C LYS A 86 9.65 1.85 17.75
N ARG A 87 8.58 2.23 17.04
CA ARG A 87 8.51 3.53 16.36
C ARG A 87 8.37 4.70 17.34
N SER A 88 7.66 4.55 18.47
CA SER A 88 7.63 5.59 19.52
C SER A 88 9.02 5.85 20.09
N LYS A 89 9.82 4.80 20.31
CA LYS A 89 11.22 4.95 20.77
C LYS A 89 12.13 5.62 19.73
N ALA A 90 11.90 5.40 18.44
CA ALA A 90 12.69 6.03 17.38
C ALA A 90 12.28 7.50 17.13
N ALA A 91 10.98 7.81 17.17
CA ALA A 91 10.47 9.17 17.02
C ALA A 91 10.83 10.05 18.23
N GLU A 92 10.82 9.52 19.45
CA GLU A 92 11.22 10.27 20.65
C GLU A 92 12.75 10.53 20.68
N LYS A 93 13.57 9.64 20.11
CA LYS A 93 15.03 9.85 20.01
C LYS A 93 15.39 10.96 19.01
N ALA A 94 14.54 11.26 18.03
CA ALA A 94 14.78 12.31 17.04
C ALA A 94 14.50 13.73 17.57
N TYR A 95 13.83 13.88 18.72
CA TYR A 95 13.54 15.20 19.31
C TYR A 95 14.60 15.64 20.35
N ARG A 96 15.60 14.80 20.62
CA ARG A 96 16.67 15.11 21.58
C ARG A 96 18.05 15.00 20.93
N ASN A 97 18.32 15.85 19.94
CA ASN A 97 19.67 16.30 19.64
C ASN A 97 19.64 17.69 19.02
#